data_AF-A0A1X2H7V0-F1
#
_entry.id   AF-A0A1X2H7V0-F1
#
_cell.length_a   1.000
_cell.length_b   1.000
_cell.length_c   1.000
_cell.angle_alpha   90.00
_cell.angle_beta   90.00
_cell.angle_gamma   90.00
#
_symmetry.space_group_name_H-M   'P 1'
#
loop_
_entity.id
_entity.type
_entity.pdbx_description
1 polymer ?
#
loop_
_entity_poly.entity_id
_entity_poly.type
_entity_poly.pdbx_seq_one_letter_code
_entity_poly.pdbx_strand_id
1 'polypeptide(L)'
;MSVVSKGDPELGRLAEKMTQPGVADTNISASGLELTFSAALDDAENLEQLGPVIKQITETGRQEAFVDQLDALIRKKDGEIERMCNAHYQEFVQAVDQLLKVRKGSVVLRQKLADVNITLQTRGNKLAEKRRELIEARRVQHNVEDAIEALQKSLAVLDLANKAEFHLEDKKYYSALKTLDSLENEHLVELPQYSFVKQLSQGVPTMQNIIKDDVTVQLREWLASVRGVSRDIGSLAMQRMQERQERWRSKTADNPKLRYLQHHNVNSAIEMVVNEGLECKGYSVKRQEFKASYEEDRRAQANLALSTPISLRDGNMTPFERLLQDIVGFFIIEHIILHSTQDFRSQSEVDALWEMVTGKVILIVSESLKGCRDPELFLRIKFSLLIFIQTLESFDYSVKPLQETLLTLFQRYSELLISQYSEVFEKIVEEDECMPMTVENADELREVMQYTRFRPDREFLKRHGFPLRLPFSKVFPTCCRDVSGFVHQFYQFAEGFSQTHGEMDDILKKAVDSLLIQKVNAILLKKLQSTNLSQIVQIIINIEYFESTCPDFEMLLMETRSFHRSGRINLKATSTFEETRRKAEKRIFELVNSKLDEFLELSDFEW
;
A
#
# COMPACT_ATOMS: atom_id res chain seq x y z
N MET A 1 -22.63 7.19 -50.56
CA MET A 1 -22.50 8.62 -50.93
C MET A 1 -21.05 8.87 -51.33
N SER A 2 -20.76 9.77 -52.28
CA SER A 2 -19.40 10.10 -52.78
C SER A 2 -18.64 8.89 -53.39
N VAL A 3 -18.27 8.82 -54.68
CA VAL A 3 -18.26 9.79 -55.80
C VAL A 3 -17.31 10.97 -55.62
N VAL A 4 -16.03 10.75 -55.95
CA VAL A 4 -15.09 11.80 -56.36
C VAL A 4 -14.60 11.48 -57.77
N SER A 5 -14.72 12.44 -58.68
CA SER A 5 -14.31 12.30 -60.08
C SER A 5 -12.84 12.69 -60.29
N LYS A 6 -12.16 12.01 -61.21
CA LYS A 6 -11.02 12.54 -61.95
C LYS A 6 -11.21 12.14 -63.42
N GLY A 7 -11.12 13.12 -64.31
CA GLY A 7 -11.05 12.90 -65.75
C GLY A 7 -10.10 13.92 -66.37
N ASP A 8 -9.50 13.55 -67.50
CA ASP A 8 -8.95 14.45 -68.52
C ASP A 8 -8.77 13.63 -69.84
N PRO A 9 -8.45 14.22 -71.01
CA PRO A 9 -9.33 14.05 -72.18
C PRO A 9 -8.62 13.61 -73.49
N GLU A 10 -9.39 13.41 -74.59
CA GLU A 10 -9.06 13.82 -75.98
C GLU A 10 -10.18 13.50 -77.03
N LEU A 11 -10.05 14.05 -78.26
CA LEU A 11 -10.85 13.81 -79.52
C LEU A 11 -12.33 14.35 -79.59
N GLY A 12 -12.92 14.83 -80.72
CA GLY A 12 -12.39 15.18 -82.08
C GLY A 12 -13.42 15.42 -83.26
N ARG A 13 -14.19 16.55 -83.28
CA ARG A 13 -15.01 17.32 -84.33
C ARG A 13 -15.30 16.86 -85.83
N LEU A 14 -16.47 17.33 -86.42
CA LEU A 14 -16.89 17.66 -87.88
C LEU A 14 -18.11 16.89 -88.54
N ALA A 15 -18.67 17.18 -89.77
CA ALA A 15 -19.54 18.31 -90.25
C ALA A 15 -20.24 18.22 -91.71
N GLU A 16 -21.58 18.50 -91.87
CA GLU A 16 -22.41 19.12 -93.02
C GLU A 16 -22.53 18.50 -94.50
N LYS A 17 -23.36 18.84 -95.55
CA LYS A 17 -24.59 19.71 -95.90
C LYS A 17 -25.29 19.46 -97.32
N MET A 18 -26.56 19.93 -97.54
CA MET A 18 -27.29 20.49 -98.78
C MET A 18 -28.10 19.67 -99.89
N THR A 19 -28.56 20.28 -101.02
CA THR A 19 -30.03 20.31 -101.46
C THR A 19 -30.51 20.74 -102.93
N GLN A 20 -31.73 20.28 -103.41
CA GLN A 20 -32.85 20.93 -104.25
C GLN A 20 -33.05 20.85 -105.85
N PRO A 21 -34.27 21.15 -106.48
CA PRO A 21 -34.80 20.69 -107.84
C PRO A 21 -35.46 21.74 -108.89
N GLY A 22 -36.10 21.32 -110.05
CA GLY A 22 -36.86 22.19 -111.08
C GLY A 22 -37.56 21.53 -112.37
N VAL A 23 -38.39 22.24 -113.23
CA VAL A 23 -39.32 21.71 -114.36
C VAL A 23 -39.74 22.71 -115.57
N ALA A 24 -40.24 22.22 -116.77
CA ALA A 24 -41.17 22.81 -117.86
C ALA A 24 -40.61 23.49 -119.21
N ASP A 25 -41.26 23.80 -120.40
CA ASP A 25 -42.66 23.74 -121.03
C ASP A 25 -42.82 24.02 -122.63
N THR A 26 -43.93 23.57 -123.33
CA THR A 26 -44.58 23.80 -124.72
C THR A 26 -43.82 23.78 -126.13
N ASN A 27 -44.34 23.95 -127.42
CA ASN A 27 -45.58 24.46 -128.14
C ASN A 27 -45.81 24.00 -129.69
N ILE A 28 -46.71 24.60 -130.56
CA ILE A 28 -47.34 24.00 -131.84
C ILE A 28 -47.53 24.88 -133.15
N SER A 29 -47.56 24.32 -134.40
CA SER A 29 -48.42 24.81 -135.56
C SER A 29 -48.71 23.88 -136.80
N ALA A 30 -50.00 23.73 -137.14
CA ALA A 30 -50.68 23.56 -138.45
C ALA A 30 -50.36 22.49 -139.54
N SER A 31 -49.17 21.91 -139.70
CA SER A 31 -48.96 20.76 -140.64
C SER A 31 -49.44 19.44 -140.03
N GLY A 32 -50.59 19.50 -139.36
CA GLY A 32 -50.93 18.68 -138.19
C GLY A 32 -51.08 17.19 -138.43
N LEU A 33 -52.31 16.75 -138.72
CA LEU A 33 -52.85 15.45 -138.28
C LEU A 33 -51.94 14.21 -138.40
N GLU A 34 -51.20 14.01 -139.50
CA GLU A 34 -50.25 12.87 -139.61
C GLU A 34 -49.05 13.03 -138.67
N LEU A 35 -48.48 14.24 -138.57
CA LEU A 35 -47.44 14.59 -137.60
C LEU A 35 -47.99 14.64 -136.16
N THR A 36 -49.23 15.11 -135.95
CA THR A 36 -49.85 15.17 -134.62
C THR A 36 -50.03 13.78 -134.03
N PHE A 37 -50.42 12.78 -134.82
CA PHE A 37 -50.57 11.42 -134.33
C PHE A 37 -49.23 10.75 -134.00
N SER A 38 -48.17 11.00 -134.79
CA SER A 38 -46.82 10.52 -134.45
C SER A 38 -46.26 11.22 -133.21
N ALA A 39 -46.38 12.54 -133.12
CA ALA A 39 -45.86 13.33 -132.00
C ALA A 39 -46.60 13.07 -130.68
N ALA A 40 -47.91 12.82 -130.71
CA ALA A 40 -48.70 12.50 -129.52
C ALA A 40 -48.45 11.08 -128.95
N LEU A 41 -47.62 10.25 -129.62
CA LEU A 41 -47.28 8.90 -129.19
C LEU A 41 -45.79 8.69 -128.85
N ASP A 42 -44.89 9.59 -129.27
CA ASP A 42 -43.47 9.52 -128.87
C ASP A 42 -43.24 10.10 -127.46
N ASP A 43 -44.00 11.12 -127.02
CA ASP A 43 -43.94 11.69 -125.66
C ASP A 43 -45.14 11.29 -124.79
N ALA A 44 -44.86 10.66 -123.64
CA ALA A 44 -45.85 9.96 -122.80
C ALA A 44 -46.88 10.84 -122.07
N GLU A 45 -46.80 12.18 -122.19
CA GLU A 45 -47.63 13.12 -121.42
C GLU A 45 -48.90 13.59 -122.16
N ASN A 46 -49.06 13.31 -123.46
CA ASN A 46 -50.18 13.79 -124.28
C ASN A 46 -51.42 12.85 -124.35
N LEU A 47 -51.56 11.94 -123.38
CA LEU A 47 -52.65 10.94 -123.33
C LEU A 47 -54.08 11.54 -123.37
N GLU A 48 -54.28 12.78 -122.92
CA GLU A 48 -55.58 13.45 -122.96
C GLU A 48 -56.06 13.75 -124.40
N GLN A 49 -55.16 13.81 -125.38
CA GLN A 49 -55.50 14.09 -126.79
C GLN A 49 -56.11 12.89 -127.54
N LEU A 50 -56.08 11.67 -126.99
CA LEU A 50 -56.69 10.50 -127.64
C LEU A 50 -58.22 10.62 -127.75
N GLY A 51 -58.89 11.21 -126.77
CA GLY A 51 -60.35 11.29 -126.69
C GLY A 51 -61.01 11.96 -127.91
N PRO A 52 -60.61 13.20 -128.27
CA PRO A 52 -61.11 13.88 -129.47
C PRO A 52 -60.82 13.12 -130.77
N VAL A 53 -59.63 12.54 -130.92
CA VAL A 53 -59.22 11.81 -132.13
C VAL A 53 -60.05 10.55 -132.33
N ILE A 54 -60.21 9.74 -131.28
CA ILE A 54 -61.07 8.53 -131.33
C ILE A 54 -62.50 8.91 -131.70
N LYS A 55 -63.03 10.01 -131.13
CA LYS A 55 -64.38 10.48 -131.44
C LYS A 55 -64.52 10.89 -132.92
N GLN A 56 -63.57 11.65 -133.45
CA GLN A 56 -63.56 12.06 -134.86
C GLN A 56 -63.44 10.86 -135.83
N ILE A 57 -62.72 9.80 -135.45
CA ILE A 57 -62.63 8.55 -136.22
C ILE A 57 -63.95 7.78 -136.19
N THR A 58 -64.65 7.73 -135.06
CA THR A 58 -65.99 7.11 -134.99
C THR A 58 -67.06 7.89 -135.77
N GLU A 59 -67.03 9.23 -135.73
CA GLU A 59 -67.96 10.09 -136.48
C GLU A 59 -67.71 10.07 -138.01
N THR A 60 -66.49 9.73 -138.45
CA THR A 60 -66.13 9.60 -139.88
C THR A 60 -66.14 8.18 -140.44
N GLY A 61 -66.46 7.17 -139.62
CA GLY A 61 -66.61 5.77 -140.07
C GLY A 61 -65.34 5.05 -140.53
N ARG A 62 -64.14 5.60 -140.25
CA ARG A 62 -62.84 5.06 -140.72
C ARG A 62 -62.15 4.16 -139.68
N GLN A 63 -62.91 3.28 -139.04
CA GLN A 63 -62.45 2.52 -137.87
C GLN A 63 -61.43 1.41 -138.23
N GLU A 64 -61.65 0.63 -139.30
CA GLU A 64 -60.77 -0.48 -139.67
C GLU A 64 -59.36 0.00 -140.05
N ALA A 65 -59.26 1.06 -140.85
CA ALA A 65 -57.97 1.64 -141.26
C ALA A 65 -57.11 2.19 -140.10
N PHE A 66 -57.73 2.50 -138.95
CA PHE A 66 -57.00 2.88 -137.74
C PHE A 66 -56.40 1.65 -137.02
N VAL A 67 -57.13 0.53 -136.99
CA VAL A 67 -56.64 -0.73 -136.39
C VAL A 67 -55.45 -1.26 -137.18
N ASP A 68 -55.51 -1.26 -138.51
CA ASP A 68 -54.38 -1.66 -139.38
C ASP A 68 -53.11 -0.83 -139.12
N GLN A 69 -53.25 0.48 -138.89
CA GLN A 69 -52.12 1.35 -138.55
C GLN A 69 -51.56 1.08 -137.14
N LEU A 70 -52.43 0.79 -136.17
CA LEU A 70 -52.00 0.44 -134.81
C LEU A 70 -51.25 -0.90 -134.79
N ASP A 71 -51.75 -1.90 -135.51
CA ASP A 71 -51.12 -3.23 -135.65
C ASP A 71 -49.77 -3.13 -136.36
N ALA A 72 -49.63 -2.24 -137.35
CA ALA A 72 -48.35 -1.93 -137.98
C ALA A 72 -47.35 -1.25 -137.02
N LEU A 73 -47.82 -0.37 -136.13
CA LEU A 73 -46.99 0.32 -135.14
C LEU A 73 -46.53 -0.64 -134.02
N ILE A 74 -47.42 -1.52 -133.55
CA ILE A 74 -47.08 -2.58 -132.59
C ILE A 74 -45.95 -3.45 -133.16
N ARG A 75 -46.12 -3.98 -134.39
CA ARG A 75 -45.09 -4.80 -135.08
C ARG A 75 -43.76 -4.04 -135.27
N LYS A 76 -43.80 -2.73 -135.49
CA LYS A 76 -42.58 -1.88 -135.54
C LYS A 76 -41.90 -1.82 -134.17
N LYS A 77 -42.64 -1.60 -133.08
CA LYS A 77 -42.10 -1.48 -131.72
C LYS A 77 -41.62 -2.82 -131.16
N ASP A 78 -42.33 -3.92 -131.41
CA ASP A 78 -41.84 -5.26 -131.11
C ASP A 78 -40.52 -5.55 -131.85
N GLY A 79 -40.43 -5.18 -133.14
CA GLY A 79 -39.19 -5.28 -133.91
C GLY A 79 -38.05 -4.35 -133.45
N GLU A 80 -38.34 -3.24 -132.78
CA GLU A 80 -37.34 -2.39 -132.11
C GLU A 80 -36.87 -3.04 -130.78
N ILE A 81 -37.80 -3.60 -130.00
CA ILE A 81 -37.52 -4.33 -128.76
C ILE A 81 -36.70 -5.60 -129.05
N GLU A 82 -37.06 -6.40 -130.06
CA GLU A 82 -36.30 -7.58 -130.46
C GLU A 82 -34.87 -7.23 -130.89
N ARG A 83 -34.65 -6.12 -131.60
CA ARG A 83 -33.29 -5.67 -131.94
C ARG A 83 -32.48 -5.27 -130.70
N MET A 84 -33.07 -4.50 -129.79
CA MET A 84 -32.40 -4.08 -128.55
C MET A 84 -32.09 -5.28 -127.64
N CYS A 85 -33.03 -6.23 -127.51
CA CYS A 85 -32.82 -7.48 -126.79
C CYS A 85 -31.74 -8.34 -127.44
N ASN A 86 -31.72 -8.49 -128.77
CA ASN A 86 -30.64 -9.22 -129.46
C ASN A 86 -29.27 -8.53 -129.35
N ALA A 87 -29.22 -7.20 -129.25
CA ALA A 87 -27.98 -6.45 -129.08
C ALA A 87 -27.39 -6.54 -127.66
N HIS A 88 -28.24 -6.47 -126.62
CA HIS A 88 -27.80 -6.36 -125.21
C HIS A 88 -28.17 -7.55 -124.30
N TYR A 89 -28.72 -8.64 -124.85
CA TYR A 89 -29.06 -9.90 -124.15
C TYR A 89 -27.97 -10.34 -123.15
N GLN A 90 -26.70 -10.32 -123.57
CA GLN A 90 -25.58 -10.84 -122.80
C GLN A 90 -25.22 -9.95 -121.58
N GLU A 91 -25.51 -8.65 -121.64
CA GLU A 91 -25.34 -7.72 -120.52
C GLU A 91 -26.51 -7.81 -119.54
N PHE A 92 -27.74 -7.91 -120.06
CA PHE A 92 -28.94 -8.13 -119.24
C PHE A 92 -28.85 -9.44 -118.44
N VAL A 93 -28.44 -10.54 -119.07
CA VAL A 93 -28.22 -11.83 -118.40
C VAL A 93 -27.14 -11.72 -117.32
N GLN A 94 -26.05 -10.98 -117.56
CA GLN A 94 -25.02 -10.74 -116.54
C GLN A 94 -25.52 -9.91 -115.36
N ALA A 95 -26.32 -8.86 -115.60
CA ALA A 95 -26.92 -8.05 -114.53
C ALA A 95 -27.89 -8.88 -113.67
N VAL A 96 -28.72 -9.73 -114.30
CA VAL A 96 -29.64 -10.65 -113.60
C VAL A 96 -28.86 -11.71 -112.81
N ASP A 97 -27.81 -12.30 -113.37
CA ASP A 97 -26.94 -13.26 -112.66
C ASP A 97 -26.19 -12.60 -111.48
N GLN A 98 -25.71 -11.36 -111.63
CA GLN A 98 -25.14 -10.59 -110.51
C GLN A 98 -26.18 -10.33 -109.41
N LEU A 99 -27.40 -9.93 -109.74
CA LEU A 99 -28.49 -9.76 -108.76
C LEU A 99 -28.86 -11.09 -108.06
N LEU A 100 -28.87 -12.20 -108.79
CA LEU A 100 -29.10 -13.53 -108.22
C LEU A 100 -27.94 -13.98 -107.32
N LYS A 101 -26.69 -13.68 -107.68
CA LYS A 101 -25.50 -13.92 -106.84
C LYS A 101 -25.52 -13.07 -105.57
N VAL A 102 -25.86 -11.79 -105.65
CA VAL A 102 -26.02 -10.90 -104.49
C VAL A 102 -27.18 -11.36 -103.59
N ARG A 103 -28.33 -11.76 -104.17
CA ARG A 103 -29.45 -12.36 -103.43
C ARG A 103 -29.03 -13.64 -102.70
N LYS A 104 -28.30 -14.54 -103.37
CA LYS A 104 -27.76 -15.77 -102.77
C LYS A 104 -26.75 -15.48 -101.66
N GLY A 105 -25.86 -14.50 -101.86
CA GLY A 105 -24.91 -14.02 -100.87
C GLY A 105 -25.60 -13.42 -99.63
N SER A 106 -26.63 -12.62 -99.82
CA SER A 106 -27.45 -12.02 -98.75
C SER A 106 -28.20 -13.09 -97.94
N VAL A 107 -28.78 -14.11 -98.59
CA VAL A 107 -29.40 -15.26 -97.90
C VAL A 107 -28.38 -16.03 -97.06
N VAL A 108 -27.19 -16.31 -97.61
CA VAL A 108 -26.10 -16.99 -96.88
C VAL A 108 -25.56 -16.13 -95.74
N LEU A 109 -25.43 -14.81 -95.91
CA LEU A 109 -25.00 -13.89 -94.86
C LEU A 109 -26.03 -13.81 -93.73
N ARG A 110 -27.33 -13.73 -94.06
CA ARG A 110 -28.42 -13.78 -93.08
C ARG A 110 -28.42 -15.09 -92.29
N GLN A 111 -28.12 -16.22 -92.94
CA GLN A 111 -28.02 -17.50 -92.26
C GLN A 111 -26.79 -17.57 -91.34
N LYS A 112 -25.61 -17.14 -91.81
CA LYS A 112 -24.42 -16.99 -90.95
C LYS A 112 -24.65 -16.04 -89.77
N LEU A 113 -25.40 -14.96 -89.95
CA LEU A 113 -25.76 -14.02 -88.88
C LEU A 113 -26.69 -14.68 -87.85
N ALA A 114 -27.65 -15.51 -88.29
CA ALA A 114 -28.49 -16.31 -87.42
C ALA A 114 -27.66 -17.37 -86.65
N ASP A 115 -26.79 -18.11 -87.34
CA ASP A 115 -25.90 -19.12 -86.73
C ASP A 115 -24.96 -18.50 -85.69
N VAL A 116 -24.37 -17.34 -86.00
CA VAL A 116 -23.53 -16.57 -85.07
C VAL A 116 -24.35 -16.05 -83.89
N ASN A 117 -25.55 -15.52 -84.10
CA ASN A 117 -26.42 -15.07 -83.00
C ASN A 117 -26.83 -16.24 -82.09
N ILE A 118 -27.23 -17.38 -82.65
CA ILE A 118 -27.57 -18.60 -81.89
C ILE A 118 -26.34 -19.08 -81.10
N THR A 119 -25.16 -19.10 -81.72
CA THR A 119 -23.90 -19.48 -81.07
C THR A 119 -23.53 -18.50 -79.95
N LEU A 120 -23.70 -17.20 -80.17
CA LEU A 120 -23.41 -16.15 -79.21
C LEU A 120 -24.38 -16.19 -78.01
N GLN A 121 -25.68 -16.36 -78.23
CA GLN A 121 -26.66 -16.56 -77.16
C GLN A 121 -26.39 -17.86 -76.39
N THR A 122 -26.08 -18.96 -77.07
CA THR A 122 -25.77 -20.24 -76.42
C THR A 122 -24.50 -20.16 -75.56
N ARG A 123 -23.45 -19.48 -76.03
CA ARG A 123 -22.21 -19.25 -75.24
C ARG A 123 -22.43 -18.22 -74.13
N GLY A 124 -23.20 -17.16 -74.40
CA GLY A 124 -23.56 -16.11 -73.43
C GLY A 124 -24.37 -16.65 -72.26
N ASN A 125 -25.37 -17.50 -72.52
CA ASN A 125 -26.16 -18.14 -71.48
C ASN A 125 -25.30 -19.06 -70.60
N LYS A 126 -24.46 -19.91 -71.20
CA LYS A 126 -23.51 -20.77 -70.46
C LYS A 126 -22.50 -19.97 -69.64
N LEU A 127 -22.04 -18.81 -70.14
CA LEU A 127 -21.18 -17.89 -69.40
C LEU A 127 -21.92 -17.20 -68.26
N ALA A 128 -23.20 -16.83 -68.45
CA ALA A 128 -24.04 -16.25 -67.40
C ALA A 128 -24.35 -17.26 -66.28
N GLU A 129 -24.55 -18.53 -66.64
CA GLU A 129 -24.67 -19.64 -65.67
C GLU A 129 -23.37 -19.82 -64.88
N LYS A 130 -22.21 -19.93 -65.56
CA LYS A 130 -20.91 -20.02 -64.87
C LYS A 130 -20.57 -18.78 -64.03
N ARG A 131 -21.02 -17.59 -64.44
CA ARG A 131 -20.92 -16.37 -63.61
C ARG A 131 -21.80 -16.44 -62.38
N ARG A 132 -23.01 -17.02 -62.48
CA ARG A 132 -23.93 -17.21 -61.34
C ARG A 132 -23.35 -18.22 -60.34
N GLU A 133 -22.85 -19.35 -60.84
CA GLU A 133 -22.11 -20.34 -60.04
C GLU A 133 -20.92 -19.70 -59.31
N LEU A 134 -20.11 -18.89 -60.01
CA LEU A 134 -18.94 -18.21 -59.42
C LEU A 134 -19.33 -17.18 -58.34
N ILE A 135 -20.46 -16.50 -58.49
CA ILE A 135 -20.97 -15.55 -57.47
C ILE A 135 -21.43 -16.32 -56.23
N GLU A 136 -22.19 -17.41 -56.39
CA GLU A 136 -22.64 -18.21 -55.25
C GLU A 136 -21.47 -18.93 -54.57
N ALA A 137 -20.49 -19.43 -55.33
CA ALA A 137 -19.25 -19.99 -54.78
C ALA A 137 -18.45 -18.96 -53.97
N ARG A 138 -18.37 -17.71 -54.43
CA ARG A 138 -17.74 -16.60 -53.66
C ARG A 138 -18.53 -16.24 -52.41
N ARG A 139 -19.86 -16.30 -52.45
CA ARG A 139 -20.71 -16.09 -51.28
C ARG A 139 -20.53 -17.22 -50.25
N VAL A 140 -20.44 -18.48 -50.70
CA VAL A 140 -20.09 -19.61 -49.83
C VAL A 140 -18.69 -19.47 -49.26
N GLN A 141 -17.70 -19.02 -50.05
CA GLN A 141 -16.35 -18.73 -49.56
C GLN A 141 -16.35 -17.66 -48.46
N HIS A 142 -17.00 -16.51 -48.69
CA HIS A 142 -17.09 -15.44 -47.69
C HIS A 142 -17.79 -15.90 -46.41
N ASN A 143 -18.90 -16.63 -46.52
CA ASN A 143 -19.59 -17.23 -45.37
C ASN A 143 -18.69 -18.22 -44.59
N VAL A 144 -17.76 -18.91 -45.26
CA VAL A 144 -16.81 -19.84 -44.63
C VAL A 144 -15.65 -19.06 -43.98
N GLU A 145 -15.18 -17.98 -44.59
CA GLU A 145 -14.17 -17.07 -44.02
C GLU A 145 -14.71 -16.41 -42.73
N ASP A 146 -15.93 -15.87 -42.77
CA ASP A 146 -16.63 -15.31 -41.60
C ASP A 146 -16.81 -16.35 -40.48
N ALA A 147 -17.16 -17.59 -40.83
CA ALA A 147 -17.33 -18.68 -39.88
C ALA A 147 -15.99 -19.12 -39.26
N ILE A 148 -14.89 -19.09 -40.01
CA ILE A 148 -13.54 -19.36 -39.51
C ILE A 148 -13.10 -18.25 -38.54
N GLU A 149 -13.32 -16.98 -38.86
CA GLU A 149 -12.99 -15.87 -37.96
C GLU A 149 -13.79 -15.95 -36.64
N ALA A 150 -15.10 -16.23 -36.74
CA ALA A 150 -15.96 -16.43 -35.57
C ALA A 150 -15.50 -17.62 -34.69
N LEU A 151 -15.10 -18.74 -35.32
CA LEU A 151 -14.56 -19.89 -34.60
C LEU A 151 -13.23 -19.57 -33.92
N GLN A 152 -12.30 -18.88 -34.59
CA GLN A 152 -11.01 -18.47 -34.00
C GLN A 152 -11.20 -17.56 -32.78
N LYS A 153 -12.09 -16.57 -32.86
CA LYS A 153 -12.42 -15.69 -31.73
C LYS A 153 -13.08 -16.45 -30.57
N SER A 154 -14.02 -17.36 -30.86
CA SER A 154 -14.66 -18.19 -29.82
C SER A 154 -13.69 -19.14 -29.12
N LEU A 155 -12.69 -19.67 -29.85
CA LEU A 155 -11.67 -20.56 -29.28
C LEU A 155 -10.72 -19.79 -28.36
N ALA A 156 -10.32 -18.57 -28.73
CA ALA A 156 -9.54 -17.69 -27.85
C ALA A 156 -10.27 -17.35 -26.52
N VAL A 157 -11.59 -17.11 -26.56
CA VAL A 157 -12.43 -16.93 -25.37
C VAL A 157 -12.41 -18.17 -24.47
N LEU A 158 -12.49 -19.37 -25.07
CA LEU A 158 -12.47 -20.64 -24.34
C LEU A 158 -11.09 -20.95 -23.76
N ASP A 159 -10.00 -20.69 -24.48
CA ASP A 159 -8.63 -20.85 -23.96
C ASP A 159 -8.34 -19.92 -22.78
N LEU A 160 -8.87 -18.69 -22.79
CA LEU A 160 -8.78 -17.77 -21.65
C LEU A 160 -9.62 -18.22 -20.45
N ALA A 161 -10.80 -18.82 -20.68
CA ALA A 161 -11.61 -19.41 -19.62
C ALA A 161 -10.92 -20.64 -18.99
N ASN A 162 -10.45 -21.59 -19.81
CA ASN A 162 -9.66 -22.74 -19.38
C ASN A 162 -8.40 -22.31 -18.59
N LYS A 163 -7.74 -21.23 -19.01
CA LYS A 163 -6.59 -20.67 -18.31
C LYS A 163 -6.95 -20.01 -16.97
N ALA A 164 -8.12 -19.40 -16.85
CA ALA A 164 -8.63 -18.89 -15.57
C ALA A 164 -8.95 -20.03 -14.60
N GLU A 165 -9.53 -21.14 -15.08
CA GLU A 165 -9.75 -22.36 -14.29
C GLU A 165 -8.42 -22.99 -13.84
N PHE A 166 -7.44 -23.14 -14.74
CA PHE A 166 -6.10 -23.63 -14.38
C PHE A 166 -5.40 -22.71 -13.35
N HIS A 167 -5.54 -21.39 -13.46
CA HIS A 167 -5.04 -20.45 -12.44
C HIS A 167 -5.77 -20.62 -11.09
N LEU A 168 -6.99 -21.13 -11.06
CA LEU A 168 -7.77 -21.39 -9.84
C LEU A 168 -7.33 -22.72 -9.20
N GLU A 169 -7.16 -23.78 -9.98
CA GLU A 169 -6.59 -25.06 -9.51
C GLU A 169 -5.18 -24.88 -8.90
N ASP A 170 -4.33 -24.10 -9.56
CA ASP A 170 -2.96 -23.76 -9.14
C ASP A 170 -2.92 -22.63 -8.06
N LYS A 171 -4.09 -22.28 -7.48
CA LYS A 171 -4.29 -21.29 -6.40
C LYS A 171 -3.71 -19.89 -6.67
N LYS A 172 -3.51 -19.52 -7.94
CA LYS A 172 -2.99 -18.21 -8.37
C LYS A 172 -4.13 -17.21 -8.50
N TYR A 173 -4.86 -16.99 -7.41
CA TYR A 173 -6.11 -16.20 -7.36
C TYR A 173 -6.01 -14.80 -8.00
N TYR A 174 -4.89 -14.08 -7.83
CA TYR A 174 -4.69 -12.78 -8.51
C TYR A 174 -4.58 -12.93 -10.05
N SER A 175 -3.85 -13.94 -10.52
CA SER A 175 -3.74 -14.26 -11.95
C SER A 175 -5.07 -14.73 -12.52
N ALA A 176 -5.83 -15.55 -11.78
CA ALA A 176 -7.17 -16.00 -12.12
C ALA A 176 -8.13 -14.81 -12.28
N LEU A 177 -8.21 -13.93 -11.27
CA LEU A 177 -9.02 -12.71 -11.32
C LEU A 177 -8.63 -11.80 -12.49
N LYS A 178 -7.33 -11.62 -12.77
CA LYS A 178 -6.89 -10.82 -13.92
C LYS A 178 -7.29 -11.46 -15.26
N THR A 179 -7.21 -12.78 -15.40
CA THR A 179 -7.71 -13.46 -16.61
C THR A 179 -9.23 -13.36 -16.76
N LEU A 180 -9.98 -13.38 -15.65
CA LEU A 180 -11.44 -13.19 -15.66
C LEU A 180 -11.82 -11.73 -16.00
N ASP A 181 -11.05 -10.74 -15.53
CA ASP A 181 -11.26 -9.32 -15.81
C ASP A 181 -10.97 -8.97 -17.29
N SER A 182 -9.91 -9.52 -17.89
CA SER A 182 -9.68 -9.48 -19.35
C SER A 182 -10.77 -10.22 -20.13
N LEU A 183 -11.24 -11.38 -19.64
CA LEU A 183 -12.33 -12.12 -20.28
C LEU A 183 -13.62 -11.29 -20.29
N GLU A 184 -13.97 -10.65 -19.17
CA GLU A 184 -15.17 -9.84 -18.98
C GLU A 184 -15.15 -8.52 -19.78
N ASN A 185 -14.05 -7.76 -19.72
CA ASN A 185 -13.98 -6.43 -20.33
C ASN A 185 -13.48 -6.41 -21.78
N GLU A 186 -12.58 -7.31 -22.17
CA GLU A 186 -11.92 -7.27 -23.49
C GLU A 186 -12.59 -8.24 -24.47
N HIS A 187 -12.85 -9.48 -24.07
CA HIS A 187 -13.23 -10.56 -25.01
C HIS A 187 -14.72 -10.93 -25.05
N LEU A 188 -15.44 -10.88 -23.92
CA LEU A 188 -16.88 -11.16 -23.89
C LEU A 188 -17.72 -10.05 -24.56
N VAL A 189 -17.17 -8.82 -24.66
CA VAL A 189 -17.81 -7.66 -25.31
C VAL A 189 -17.88 -7.79 -26.84
N GLU A 190 -16.93 -8.50 -27.47
CA GLU A 190 -16.87 -8.63 -28.94
C GLU A 190 -17.93 -9.59 -29.52
N LEU A 191 -18.47 -10.53 -28.72
CA LEU A 191 -19.26 -11.68 -29.22
C LEU A 191 -20.65 -11.87 -28.57
N PRO A 192 -21.46 -10.82 -28.26
CA PRO A 192 -22.69 -10.92 -27.46
C PRO A 192 -23.84 -11.74 -28.11
N GLN A 193 -23.67 -12.13 -29.37
CA GLN A 193 -24.66 -12.84 -30.18
C GLN A 193 -24.67 -14.37 -29.99
N TYR A 194 -23.66 -14.96 -29.38
CA TYR A 194 -23.58 -16.42 -29.16
C TYR A 194 -24.16 -16.83 -27.79
N SER A 195 -24.77 -18.01 -27.71
CA SER A 195 -25.39 -18.54 -26.48
C SER A 195 -24.36 -18.87 -25.40
N PHE A 196 -23.24 -19.53 -25.77
CA PHE A 196 -22.20 -19.90 -24.82
C PHE A 196 -21.56 -18.68 -24.13
N VAL A 197 -21.40 -17.56 -24.86
CA VAL A 197 -20.88 -16.28 -24.34
C VAL A 197 -21.76 -15.77 -23.18
N LYS A 198 -23.09 -15.85 -23.32
CA LYS A 198 -24.06 -15.44 -22.29
C LYS A 198 -24.06 -16.36 -21.07
N GLN A 199 -23.69 -17.63 -21.26
CA GLN A 199 -23.59 -18.61 -20.19
C GLN A 199 -22.26 -18.46 -19.44
N LEU A 200 -21.17 -18.15 -20.16
CA LEU A 200 -19.86 -17.85 -19.60
C LEU A 200 -19.87 -16.52 -18.83
N SER A 201 -20.53 -15.47 -19.33
CA SER A 201 -20.65 -14.20 -18.60
C SER A 201 -21.52 -14.27 -17.34
N GLN A 202 -22.41 -15.27 -17.24
CA GLN A 202 -23.11 -15.61 -15.98
C GLN A 202 -22.21 -16.45 -15.04
N GLY A 203 -21.29 -17.24 -15.59
CA GLY A 203 -20.29 -18.00 -14.84
C GLY A 203 -19.20 -17.13 -14.21
N VAL A 204 -18.73 -16.09 -14.89
CA VAL A 204 -17.61 -15.23 -14.41
C VAL A 204 -17.87 -14.64 -13.00
N PRO A 205 -19.02 -14.02 -12.68
CA PRO A 205 -19.32 -13.56 -11.32
C PRO A 205 -19.35 -14.69 -10.27
N THR A 206 -19.75 -15.90 -10.67
CA THR A 206 -19.72 -17.08 -9.79
C THR A 206 -18.28 -17.49 -9.49
N MET A 207 -17.42 -17.51 -10.51
CA MET A 207 -15.98 -17.79 -10.38
C MET A 207 -15.28 -16.73 -9.50
N GLN A 208 -15.61 -15.45 -9.68
CA GLN A 208 -15.09 -14.35 -8.86
C GLN A 208 -15.53 -14.46 -7.38
N ASN A 209 -16.74 -14.95 -7.11
CA ASN A 209 -17.23 -15.19 -5.75
C ASN A 209 -16.56 -16.41 -5.11
N ILE A 210 -16.37 -17.53 -5.84
CA ILE A 210 -15.60 -18.68 -5.35
C ILE A 210 -14.18 -18.25 -4.96
N ILE A 211 -13.50 -17.47 -5.81
CA ILE A 211 -12.17 -16.91 -5.49
C ILE A 211 -12.22 -16.00 -4.26
N LYS A 212 -13.26 -15.17 -4.09
CA LYS A 212 -13.44 -14.31 -2.91
C LYS A 212 -13.59 -15.14 -1.64
N ASP A 213 -14.38 -16.20 -1.66
CA ASP A 213 -14.63 -17.04 -0.50
C ASP A 213 -13.39 -17.86 -0.13
N ASP A 214 -12.71 -18.48 -1.10
CA ASP A 214 -11.41 -19.18 -0.93
C ASP A 214 -10.35 -18.28 -0.28
N VAL A 215 -10.17 -17.06 -0.80
CA VAL A 215 -9.20 -16.09 -0.27
C VAL A 215 -9.62 -15.59 1.13
N THR A 216 -10.93 -15.52 1.41
CA THR A 216 -11.43 -15.17 2.75
C THR A 216 -11.17 -16.30 3.76
N VAL A 217 -11.31 -17.56 3.36
CA VAL A 217 -10.95 -18.72 4.20
C VAL A 217 -9.45 -18.73 4.47
N GLN A 218 -8.61 -18.60 3.44
CA GLN A 218 -7.14 -18.59 3.61
C GLN A 218 -6.66 -17.40 4.44
N LEU A 219 -7.27 -16.22 4.31
CA LEU A 219 -6.98 -15.07 5.17
C LEU A 219 -7.34 -15.36 6.65
N ARG A 220 -8.44 -16.07 6.92
CA ARG A 220 -8.84 -16.47 8.28
C ARG A 220 -7.94 -17.56 8.87
N GLU A 221 -7.53 -18.54 8.07
CA GLU A 221 -6.53 -19.54 8.47
C GLU A 221 -5.17 -18.89 8.77
N TRP A 222 -4.75 -17.94 7.93
CA TRP A 222 -3.56 -17.14 8.16
C TRP A 222 -3.68 -16.28 9.42
N LEU A 223 -4.80 -15.57 9.65
CA LEU A 223 -5.06 -14.83 10.88
C LEU A 223 -5.03 -15.73 12.14
N ALA A 224 -5.51 -16.97 12.05
CA ALA A 224 -5.46 -17.94 13.14
C ALA A 224 -4.04 -18.43 13.44
N SER A 225 -3.23 -18.73 12.41
CA SER A 225 -1.83 -19.13 12.57
C SER A 225 -0.94 -17.97 13.05
N VAL A 226 -1.14 -16.76 12.52
CA VAL A 226 -0.52 -15.51 12.99
C VAL A 226 -0.81 -15.29 14.48
N ARG A 227 -2.06 -15.49 14.92
CA ARG A 227 -2.41 -15.40 16.35
C ARG A 227 -1.63 -16.42 17.20
N GLY A 228 -1.39 -17.62 16.68
CA GLY A 228 -0.59 -18.65 17.36
C GLY A 228 0.88 -18.23 17.56
N VAL A 229 1.49 -17.63 16.53
CA VAL A 229 2.92 -17.27 16.51
C VAL A 229 3.20 -15.86 17.06
N SER A 230 2.17 -15.01 17.18
CA SER A 230 2.28 -13.62 17.66
C SER A 230 3.06 -13.50 18.99
N ARG A 231 2.75 -14.34 19.98
CA ARG A 231 3.44 -14.32 21.28
C ARG A 231 4.93 -14.61 21.15
N ASP A 232 5.30 -15.56 20.30
CA ASP A 232 6.69 -15.98 20.12
C ASP A 232 7.51 -14.90 19.41
N ILE A 233 6.89 -14.18 18.46
CA ILE A 233 7.47 -12.96 17.84
C ILE A 233 7.70 -11.89 18.89
N GLY A 234 6.71 -11.60 19.74
CA GLY A 234 6.84 -10.59 20.80
C GLY A 234 7.87 -10.95 21.86
N SER A 235 7.91 -12.23 22.27
CA SER A 235 8.91 -12.77 23.19
C SER A 235 10.33 -12.66 22.61
N LEU A 236 10.54 -13.08 21.36
CA LEU A 236 11.84 -12.96 20.69
C LEU A 236 12.27 -11.51 20.46
N ALA A 237 11.33 -10.60 20.17
CA ALA A 237 11.61 -9.17 20.04
C ALA A 237 12.05 -8.55 21.38
N MET A 238 11.31 -8.80 22.47
CA MET A 238 11.66 -8.33 23.81
C MET A 238 13.00 -8.94 24.29
N GLN A 239 13.24 -10.23 24.04
CA GLN A 239 14.55 -10.86 24.33
C GLN A 239 15.68 -10.18 23.56
N ARG A 240 15.53 -9.94 22.26
CA ARG A 240 16.55 -9.25 21.45
C ARG A 240 16.81 -7.82 21.91
N MET A 241 15.77 -7.12 22.39
CA MET A 241 15.91 -5.79 23.00
C MET A 241 16.65 -5.85 24.34
N GLN A 242 16.34 -6.83 25.21
CA GLN A 242 17.08 -7.07 26.45
C GLN A 242 18.55 -7.41 26.18
N GLU A 243 18.85 -8.30 25.23
CA GLU A 243 20.22 -8.60 24.81
C GLU A 243 20.93 -7.37 24.21
N ARG A 244 20.22 -6.49 23.48
CA ARG A 244 20.76 -5.23 22.95
C ARG A 244 21.15 -4.30 24.10
N GLN A 245 20.31 -4.19 25.13
CA GLN A 245 20.60 -3.44 26.35
C GLN A 245 21.79 -4.04 27.13
N GLU A 246 21.87 -5.37 27.25
CA GLU A 246 22.98 -6.09 27.89
C GLU A 246 24.31 -5.82 27.15
N ARG A 247 24.32 -6.01 25.83
CA ARG A 247 25.48 -5.72 24.95
C ARG A 247 25.89 -4.25 25.01
N TRP A 248 24.95 -3.32 25.14
CA TRP A 248 25.24 -1.89 25.34
C TRP A 248 25.86 -1.63 26.71
N ARG A 249 25.29 -2.18 27.79
CA ARG A 249 25.84 -2.07 29.15
C ARG A 249 27.30 -2.58 29.21
N SER A 250 27.60 -3.77 28.66
CA SER A 250 28.97 -4.30 28.62
C SER A 250 29.93 -3.42 27.80
N LYS A 251 29.60 -3.14 26.52
CA LYS A 251 30.44 -2.29 25.64
C LYS A 251 30.80 -0.95 26.27
N THR A 252 29.90 -0.40 27.08
CA THR A 252 30.03 0.95 27.65
C THR A 252 30.75 0.94 29.01
N ALA A 253 30.65 -0.16 29.77
CA ALA A 253 31.48 -0.39 30.96
C ALA A 253 32.96 -0.66 30.59
N ASP A 254 33.20 -1.48 29.55
CA ASP A 254 34.55 -1.86 29.09
C ASP A 254 35.33 -0.68 28.49
N ASN A 255 34.65 0.31 27.93
CA ASN A 255 35.27 1.47 27.28
C ASN A 255 35.31 2.69 28.22
N PRO A 256 36.47 3.08 28.78
CA PRO A 256 36.56 4.30 29.61
C PRO A 256 36.25 5.59 28.82
N LYS A 257 36.32 5.55 27.47
CA LYS A 257 35.89 6.63 26.58
C LYS A 257 34.40 6.64 26.26
N LEU A 258 33.63 5.61 26.64
CA LEU A 258 32.18 5.55 26.43
C LEU A 258 31.41 5.53 27.76
N ARG A 259 32.07 5.30 28.91
CA ARG A 259 31.43 5.15 30.24
C ARG A 259 30.41 6.23 30.62
N TYR A 260 30.54 7.46 30.11
CA TYR A 260 29.55 8.54 30.30
C TYR A 260 28.22 8.32 29.52
N LEU A 261 28.18 7.39 28.56
CA LEU A 261 27.00 6.94 27.83
C LEU A 261 26.32 5.73 28.48
N GLN A 262 26.82 5.20 29.60
CA GLN A 262 26.27 3.98 30.22
C GLN A 262 24.80 4.15 30.66
N HIS A 263 24.37 5.40 30.85
CA HIS A 263 23.01 5.80 31.22
C HIS A 263 22.20 6.39 30.05
N HIS A 264 22.74 6.37 28.82
CA HIS A 264 21.96 6.67 27.62
C HIS A 264 21.14 5.43 27.22
N ASN A 265 19.85 5.64 26.97
CA ASN A 265 18.92 4.59 26.59
C ASN A 265 19.27 3.99 25.21
N VAL A 266 18.95 2.70 25.04
CA VAL A 266 18.77 2.08 23.72
C VAL A 266 17.72 2.88 22.93
N ASN A 267 17.82 2.92 21.60
CA ASN A 267 17.07 3.84 20.71
C ASN A 267 17.52 5.30 20.77
N SER A 268 18.50 5.69 21.59
CA SER A 268 19.14 7.00 21.45
C SER A 268 19.85 7.08 20.08
N ALA A 269 19.82 8.25 19.43
CA ALA A 269 20.49 8.47 18.14
C ALA A 269 21.99 8.11 18.16
N ILE A 270 22.64 8.15 19.32
CA ILE A 270 24.04 7.73 19.53
C ILE A 270 24.22 6.21 19.43
N GLU A 271 23.21 5.43 19.84
CA GLU A 271 23.23 3.96 19.79
C GLU A 271 22.74 3.43 18.44
N MET A 272 21.75 4.09 17.81
CA MET A 272 21.26 3.74 16.46
C MET A 272 22.36 3.81 15.40
N VAL A 273 23.20 4.86 15.43
CA VAL A 273 24.35 5.04 14.50
C VAL A 273 25.44 3.96 14.69
N VAL A 274 25.38 3.16 15.75
CA VAL A 274 26.29 2.05 16.04
C VAL A 274 25.69 0.68 15.65
N ASN A 275 24.40 0.63 15.29
CA ASN A 275 23.64 -0.60 15.00
C ASN A 275 22.67 -0.40 13.80
N GLU A 276 23.19 -0.08 12.60
CA GLU A 276 22.38 -0.02 11.38
C GLU A 276 21.93 -1.43 10.90
N GLY A 277 20.69 -1.55 10.39
CA GLY A 277 20.08 -2.85 10.16
C GLY A 277 18.84 -2.91 9.24
N LEU A 278 19.01 -2.53 7.98
CA LEU A 278 18.19 -2.90 6.79
C LEU A 278 16.70 -2.47 6.69
N GLU A 279 16.37 -1.85 5.56
CA GLU A 279 14.99 -1.67 5.05
C GLU A 279 14.36 -3.01 4.59
N CYS A 280 13.03 -3.02 4.43
CA CYS A 280 12.39 -3.77 3.33
C CYS A 280 11.13 -3.04 2.83
N LYS A 281 10.81 -3.14 1.54
CA LYS A 281 9.68 -2.47 0.87
C LYS A 281 8.73 -3.50 0.27
N GLY A 282 7.41 -3.30 0.40
CA GLY A 282 6.38 -4.25 -0.04
C GLY A 282 5.36 -3.70 -1.04
N TYR A 283 4.43 -4.56 -1.49
CA TYR A 283 3.60 -4.37 -2.69
C TYR A 283 2.09 -4.23 -2.39
N SER A 284 1.32 -3.72 -3.37
CA SER A 284 -0.11 -3.40 -3.22
C SER A 284 -1.07 -4.50 -3.68
N VAL A 285 -2.19 -4.68 -2.96
CA VAL A 285 -3.42 -5.36 -3.44
C VAL A 285 -4.65 -4.57 -2.95
N LYS A 286 -5.69 -4.44 -3.79
CA LYS A 286 -6.93 -3.70 -3.49
C LYS A 286 -8.17 -4.59 -3.48
N ARG A 287 -8.97 -4.52 -2.41
CA ARG A 287 -10.46 -4.55 -2.38
C ARG A 287 -10.92 -4.03 -1.00
N GLN A 288 -11.94 -3.17 -0.94
CA GLN A 288 -12.32 -2.48 0.31
C GLN A 288 -12.96 -3.41 1.36
N GLU A 289 -13.79 -4.37 0.93
CA GLU A 289 -14.46 -5.33 1.84
C GLU A 289 -13.46 -6.14 2.67
N PHE A 290 -12.35 -6.56 2.06
CA PHE A 290 -11.27 -7.29 2.75
C PHE A 290 -10.60 -6.45 3.84
N LYS A 291 -10.45 -5.13 3.64
CA LYS A 291 -9.89 -4.23 4.66
C LYS A 291 -10.80 -4.15 5.89
N ALA A 292 -12.11 -4.02 5.67
CA ALA A 292 -13.10 -3.95 6.75
C ALA A 292 -13.17 -5.26 7.56
N SER A 293 -13.24 -6.42 6.89
CA SER A 293 -13.21 -7.72 7.59
C SER A 293 -11.89 -7.92 8.34
N TYR A 294 -10.76 -7.51 7.76
CA TYR A 294 -9.45 -7.58 8.41
C TYR A 294 -9.38 -6.67 9.64
N GLU A 295 -9.85 -5.41 9.55
CA GLU A 295 -9.90 -4.48 10.67
C GLU A 295 -10.75 -5.04 11.82
N GLU A 296 -11.95 -5.55 11.53
CA GLU A 296 -12.85 -6.11 12.54
C GLU A 296 -12.23 -7.35 13.23
N ASP A 297 -11.70 -8.30 12.45
CA ASP A 297 -11.02 -9.49 12.99
C ASP A 297 -9.80 -9.11 13.86
N ARG A 298 -8.99 -8.14 13.44
CA ARG A 298 -7.79 -7.70 14.21
C ARG A 298 -8.16 -6.88 15.45
N ARG A 299 -9.20 -6.05 15.37
CA ARG A 299 -9.76 -5.32 16.52
C ARG A 299 -10.34 -6.28 17.56
N ALA A 300 -11.03 -7.34 17.11
CA ALA A 300 -11.49 -8.43 17.98
C ALA A 300 -10.31 -9.19 18.61
N GLN A 301 -9.25 -9.50 17.85
CA GLN A 301 -8.03 -10.14 18.38
C GLN A 301 -7.32 -9.28 19.45
N ALA A 302 -7.16 -7.97 19.22
CA ALA A 302 -6.57 -7.05 20.20
C ALA A 302 -7.40 -6.99 21.49
N ASN A 303 -8.73 -6.83 21.37
CA ASN A 303 -9.64 -6.85 22.52
C ASN A 303 -9.60 -8.19 23.29
N LEU A 304 -9.42 -9.31 22.59
CA LEU A 304 -9.35 -10.64 23.19
C LEU A 304 -8.00 -10.93 23.89
N ALA A 305 -6.89 -10.36 23.41
CA ALA A 305 -5.62 -10.39 24.16
C ALA A 305 -5.74 -9.60 25.48
N LEU A 306 -6.36 -8.42 25.42
CA LEU A 306 -6.62 -7.54 26.56
C LEU A 306 -7.71 -8.03 27.53
N SER A 307 -8.49 -9.07 27.19
CA SER A 307 -9.63 -9.50 28.03
C SER A 307 -9.24 -10.35 29.23
N THR A 308 -7.98 -10.76 29.36
CA THR A 308 -7.51 -11.60 30.46
C THR A 308 -7.38 -10.77 31.75
N PRO A 309 -8.08 -11.13 32.85
CA PRO A 309 -7.88 -10.43 34.13
C PRO A 309 -6.49 -10.76 34.69
N ILE A 310 -5.74 -9.73 35.07
CA ILE A 310 -4.37 -9.85 35.58
C ILE A 310 -4.27 -9.22 36.97
N SER A 311 -3.74 -9.98 37.92
CA SER A 311 -3.32 -9.53 39.25
C SER A 311 -1.82 -9.76 39.40
N LEU A 312 -1.08 -8.73 39.81
CA LEU A 312 0.36 -8.83 40.13
C LEU A 312 0.61 -8.90 41.64
N ARG A 313 -0.46 -8.89 42.45
CA ARG A 313 -0.37 -8.92 43.93
C ARG A 313 0.11 -10.27 44.46
N ASP A 314 -0.12 -11.32 43.68
CA ASP A 314 0.21 -12.71 43.99
C ASP A 314 1.69 -13.05 43.68
N GLY A 315 2.53 -12.03 43.41
CA GLY A 315 3.96 -12.14 43.12
C GLY A 315 4.32 -12.72 41.74
N ASN A 316 3.34 -13.28 41.03
CA ASN A 316 3.51 -13.91 39.72
C ASN A 316 3.45 -12.89 38.58
N MET A 317 4.60 -12.58 37.97
CA MET A 317 4.71 -11.63 36.85
C MET A 317 4.38 -12.25 35.48
N THR A 318 4.38 -13.58 35.34
CA THR A 318 4.25 -14.26 34.05
C THR A 318 2.94 -13.98 33.28
N PRO A 319 1.77 -13.72 33.90
CA PRO A 319 0.58 -13.24 33.18
C PRO A 319 0.78 -11.88 32.51
N PHE A 320 1.54 -10.98 33.14
CA PHE A 320 1.87 -9.64 32.61
C PHE A 320 2.92 -9.72 31.51
N GLU A 321 3.99 -10.48 31.73
CA GLU A 321 5.01 -10.74 30.72
C GLU A 321 4.39 -11.30 29.43
N ARG A 322 3.46 -12.28 29.55
CA ARG A 322 2.71 -12.81 28.41
C ARG A 322 1.80 -11.79 27.74
N LEU A 323 1.14 -10.91 28.49
CA LEU A 323 0.33 -9.83 27.90
C LEU A 323 1.22 -8.85 27.11
N LEU A 324 2.36 -8.44 27.67
CA LEU A 324 3.31 -7.56 26.97
C LEU A 324 3.85 -8.24 25.71
N GLN A 325 4.16 -9.54 25.75
CA GLN A 325 4.57 -10.33 24.58
C GLN A 325 3.45 -10.43 23.52
N ASP A 326 2.20 -10.69 23.93
CA ASP A 326 1.05 -10.75 23.03
C ASP A 326 0.83 -9.41 22.31
N ILE A 327 0.95 -8.29 23.05
CA ILE A 327 0.84 -6.92 22.52
C ILE A 327 2.00 -6.62 21.57
N VAL A 328 3.26 -6.84 21.97
CA VAL A 328 4.43 -6.58 21.12
C VAL A 328 4.35 -7.37 19.81
N GLY A 329 4.00 -8.66 19.88
CA GLY A 329 3.77 -9.49 18.70
C GLY A 329 2.70 -8.90 17.77
N PHE A 330 1.54 -8.51 18.34
CA PHE A 330 0.45 -7.94 17.57
C PHE A 330 0.87 -6.66 16.83
N PHE A 331 1.51 -5.71 17.50
CA PHE A 331 1.90 -4.43 16.90
C PHE A 331 3.12 -4.54 15.97
N ILE A 332 4.07 -5.44 16.20
CA ILE A 332 5.13 -5.73 15.20
C ILE A 332 4.49 -6.25 13.90
N ILE A 333 3.49 -7.13 14.00
CA ILE A 333 2.77 -7.63 12.82
C ILE A 333 1.98 -6.51 12.12
N GLU A 334 1.25 -5.66 12.85
CA GLU A 334 0.56 -4.50 12.26
C GLU A 334 1.54 -3.52 11.60
N HIS A 335 2.66 -3.17 12.24
CA HIS A 335 3.70 -2.29 11.69
C HIS A 335 4.28 -2.87 10.39
N ILE A 336 4.63 -4.15 10.37
CA ILE A 336 5.17 -4.81 9.17
C ILE A 336 4.14 -4.78 8.04
N ILE A 337 2.86 -5.05 8.31
CA ILE A 337 1.80 -5.01 7.30
C ILE A 337 1.60 -3.59 6.76
N LEU A 338 1.57 -2.59 7.65
CA LEU A 338 1.39 -1.18 7.32
C LEU A 338 2.51 -0.63 6.41
N HIS A 339 3.75 -1.08 6.60
CA HIS A 339 4.90 -0.69 5.76
C HIS A 339 5.12 -1.61 4.53
N SER A 340 4.62 -2.85 4.57
CA SER A 340 4.75 -3.82 3.46
C SER A 340 3.57 -3.81 2.48
N THR A 341 2.56 -2.97 2.71
CA THR A 341 1.37 -2.88 1.84
C THR A 341 1.02 -1.43 1.55
N GLN A 342 0.46 -1.15 0.37
CA GLN A 342 -0.11 0.17 0.05
C GLN A 342 -1.62 0.17 0.30
N ASP A 343 -2.08 1.17 1.04
CA ASP A 343 -3.47 1.44 1.43
C ASP A 343 -4.21 0.34 2.21
N PHE A 344 -3.64 -0.85 2.45
CA PHE A 344 -4.40 -1.99 3.01
C PHE A 344 -4.85 -1.74 4.47
N ARG A 345 -3.99 -1.11 5.28
CA ARG A 345 -4.24 -0.75 6.68
C ARG A 345 -4.15 0.78 6.83
N SER A 346 -5.00 1.39 7.65
CA SER A 346 -4.84 2.81 8.00
C SER A 346 -3.92 2.98 9.21
N GLN A 347 -2.98 3.93 9.13
CA GLN A 347 -2.18 4.37 10.27
C GLN A 347 -3.09 4.79 11.44
N SER A 348 -4.13 5.59 11.19
CA SER A 348 -4.99 6.14 12.25
C SER A 348 -5.79 5.09 13.02
N GLU A 349 -6.08 3.94 12.40
CA GLU A 349 -6.73 2.81 13.07
C GLU A 349 -5.74 2.02 13.94
N VAL A 350 -4.50 1.87 13.48
CA VAL A 350 -3.42 1.24 14.25
C VAL A 350 -3.05 2.13 15.45
N ASP A 351 -2.99 3.45 15.27
CA ASP A 351 -2.76 4.43 16.34
C ASP A 351 -3.88 4.39 17.39
N ALA A 352 -5.15 4.34 16.97
CA ALA A 352 -6.30 4.25 17.88
C ALA A 352 -6.35 2.91 18.63
N LEU A 353 -5.93 1.80 18.00
CA LEU A 353 -5.73 0.51 18.69
C LEU A 353 -4.58 0.60 19.71
N TRP A 354 -3.48 1.28 19.36
CA TRP A 354 -2.32 1.47 20.23
C TRP A 354 -2.65 2.34 21.45
N GLU A 355 -3.40 3.43 21.30
CA GLU A 355 -3.88 4.27 22.40
C GLU A 355 -4.77 3.47 23.37
N MET A 356 -5.72 2.70 22.83
CA MET A 356 -6.62 1.85 23.60
C MET A 356 -5.87 0.76 24.39
N VAL A 357 -4.91 0.08 23.75
CA VAL A 357 -4.03 -0.92 24.38
C VAL A 357 -3.17 -0.27 25.47
N THR A 358 -2.57 0.88 25.18
CA THR A 358 -1.73 1.64 26.12
C THR A 358 -2.51 2.02 27.38
N GLY A 359 -3.71 2.58 27.22
CA GLY A 359 -4.59 2.90 28.35
C GLY A 359 -4.96 1.68 29.21
N LYS A 360 -5.12 0.51 28.60
CA LYS A 360 -5.36 -0.76 29.32
C LYS A 360 -4.13 -1.24 30.10
N VAL A 361 -2.92 -1.18 29.52
CA VAL A 361 -1.68 -1.53 30.23
C VAL A 361 -1.47 -0.62 31.44
N ILE A 362 -1.67 0.70 31.28
CA ILE A 362 -1.55 1.70 32.35
C ILE A 362 -2.57 1.42 33.48
N LEU A 363 -3.81 1.06 33.13
CA LEU A 363 -4.84 0.69 34.10
C LEU A 363 -4.48 -0.58 34.88
N ILE A 364 -4.05 -1.65 34.21
CA ILE A 364 -3.65 -2.93 34.84
C ILE A 364 -2.51 -2.70 35.86
N VAL A 365 -1.51 -1.91 35.48
CA VAL A 365 -0.38 -1.53 36.35
C VAL A 365 -0.86 -0.71 37.55
N SER A 366 -1.72 0.29 37.31
CA SER A 366 -2.26 1.18 38.34
C SER A 366 -3.11 0.43 39.37
N GLU A 367 -3.99 -0.47 38.92
CA GLU A 367 -4.85 -1.29 39.79
C GLU A 367 -4.05 -2.35 40.54
N SER A 368 -3.08 -3.00 39.89
CA SER A 368 -2.20 -3.99 40.54
C SER A 368 -1.39 -3.36 41.68
N LEU A 369 -0.82 -2.17 41.44
CA LEU A 369 -0.03 -1.47 42.45
C LEU A 369 -0.85 -0.69 43.47
N LYS A 370 -2.18 -0.54 43.32
CA LYS A 370 -3.03 0.25 44.23
C LYS A 370 -2.95 -0.24 45.68
N GLY A 371 -2.36 0.55 46.58
CA GLY A 371 -2.13 0.17 47.98
C GLY A 371 -1.02 -0.88 48.22
N CYS A 372 -0.29 -1.30 47.17
CA CYS A 372 0.95 -2.07 47.35
C CYS A 372 2.01 -1.27 48.14
N ARG A 373 2.77 -1.98 48.98
CA ARG A 373 3.88 -1.46 49.79
C ARG A 373 5.24 -2.15 49.51
N ASP A 374 5.28 -3.15 48.63
CA ASP A 374 6.53 -3.86 48.27
C ASP A 374 7.29 -3.07 47.18
N PRO A 375 8.49 -2.52 47.46
CA PRO A 375 9.29 -1.82 46.44
C PRO A 375 9.80 -2.75 45.33
N GLU A 376 9.95 -4.05 45.59
CA GLU A 376 10.51 -5.01 44.63
C GLU A 376 9.49 -5.35 43.53
N LEU A 377 8.18 -5.30 43.80
CA LEU A 377 7.14 -5.38 42.76
C LEU A 377 7.16 -4.15 41.84
N PHE A 378 7.44 -2.95 42.37
CA PHE A 378 7.60 -1.73 41.55
C PHE A 378 8.81 -1.84 40.62
N LEU A 379 9.96 -2.34 41.12
CA LEU A 379 11.16 -2.59 40.30
C LEU A 379 10.88 -3.61 39.18
N ARG A 380 10.28 -4.77 39.50
CA ARG A 380 9.92 -5.80 38.50
C ARG A 380 9.01 -5.25 37.40
N ILE A 381 7.94 -4.53 37.76
CA ILE A 381 7.04 -3.88 36.78
C ILE A 381 7.80 -2.84 35.94
N LYS A 382 8.68 -2.03 36.55
CA LYS A 382 9.52 -1.04 35.85
C LYS A 382 10.42 -1.71 34.80
N PHE A 383 11.09 -2.81 35.12
CA PHE A 383 11.96 -3.48 34.14
C PHE A 383 11.16 -4.13 32.99
N SER A 384 10.02 -4.79 33.27
CA SER A 384 9.14 -5.33 32.22
C SER A 384 8.61 -4.24 31.29
N LEU A 385 8.14 -3.11 31.85
CA LEU A 385 7.65 -1.97 31.08
C LEU A 385 8.75 -1.25 30.29
N LEU A 386 9.97 -1.13 30.84
CA LEU A 386 11.09 -0.48 30.15
C LEU A 386 11.48 -1.22 28.87
N ILE A 387 11.57 -2.57 28.92
CA ILE A 387 11.84 -3.40 27.74
C ILE A 387 10.69 -3.30 26.74
N PHE A 388 9.44 -3.32 27.19
CA PHE A 388 8.25 -3.15 26.36
C PHE A 388 8.24 -1.81 25.61
N ILE A 389 8.49 -0.70 26.33
CA ILE A 389 8.61 0.66 25.78
C ILE A 389 9.72 0.70 24.73
N GLN A 390 10.95 0.28 25.09
CA GLN A 390 12.09 0.34 24.16
C GLN A 390 11.87 -0.53 22.93
N THR A 391 11.19 -1.68 23.07
CA THR A 391 10.86 -2.54 21.92
C THR A 391 9.92 -1.83 20.95
N LEU A 392 8.81 -1.24 21.41
CA LEU A 392 7.82 -0.62 20.52
C LEU A 392 8.20 0.79 20.04
N GLU A 393 8.99 1.52 20.81
CA GLU A 393 9.64 2.78 20.37
C GLU A 393 10.57 2.54 19.17
N SER A 394 11.16 1.34 19.02
CA SER A 394 11.95 0.94 17.84
C SER A 394 11.12 0.59 16.58
N PHE A 395 9.78 0.66 16.68
CA PHE A 395 8.81 0.54 15.58
C PHE A 395 7.95 1.81 15.43
N ASP A 396 8.50 2.97 15.84
CA ASP A 396 7.91 4.31 15.75
C ASP A 396 6.60 4.54 16.54
N TYR A 397 6.25 3.64 17.47
CA TYR A 397 5.05 3.81 18.30
C TYR A 397 5.22 4.89 19.38
N SER A 398 4.18 5.70 19.57
CA SER A 398 4.16 6.77 20.59
C SER A 398 4.08 6.20 22.00
N VAL A 399 5.21 6.14 22.70
CA VAL A 399 5.35 5.56 24.05
C VAL A 399 5.19 6.56 25.22
N LYS A 400 4.91 7.84 24.94
CA LYS A 400 4.87 8.91 25.97
C LYS A 400 4.00 8.61 27.19
N PRO A 401 2.74 8.10 27.07
CA PRO A 401 1.91 7.82 28.25
C PRO A 401 2.50 6.73 29.17
N LEU A 402 3.29 5.80 28.61
CA LEU A 402 3.98 4.76 29.37
C LEU A 402 5.22 5.31 30.08
N GLN A 403 5.94 6.25 29.45
CA GLN A 403 7.06 6.98 30.06
C GLN A 403 6.58 7.87 31.23
N GLU A 404 5.46 8.57 31.06
CA GLU A 404 4.77 9.34 32.12
C GLU A 404 4.29 8.43 33.25
N THR A 405 3.69 7.27 32.93
CA THR A 405 3.27 6.29 33.93
C THR A 405 4.46 5.77 34.75
N LEU A 406 5.59 5.46 34.10
CA LEU A 406 6.81 5.04 34.79
C LEU A 406 7.38 6.14 35.71
N LEU A 407 7.26 7.42 35.34
CA LEU A 407 7.64 8.54 36.21
C LEU A 407 6.75 8.60 37.46
N THR A 408 5.44 8.36 37.32
CA THR A 408 4.50 8.23 38.44
C THR A 408 4.84 7.01 39.32
N LEU A 409 5.28 5.89 38.73
CA LEU A 409 5.78 4.75 39.51
C LEU A 409 7.05 5.10 40.29
N PHE A 410 7.99 5.84 39.70
CA PHE A 410 9.22 6.28 40.37
C PHE A 410 8.94 7.19 41.59
N GLN A 411 8.02 8.15 41.46
CA GLN A 411 7.63 9.03 42.56
C GLN A 411 7.10 8.21 43.74
N ARG A 412 6.17 7.28 43.49
CA ARG A 412 5.58 6.45 44.52
C ARG A 412 6.53 5.38 45.07
N TYR A 413 7.44 4.85 44.26
CA TYR A 413 8.55 4.00 44.73
C TYR A 413 9.45 4.78 45.70
N SER A 414 9.78 6.02 45.37
CA SER A 414 10.58 6.91 46.23
C SER A 414 9.88 7.17 47.57
N GLU A 415 8.59 7.46 47.57
CA GLU A 415 7.79 7.64 48.80
C GLU A 415 7.81 6.39 49.70
N LEU A 416 7.60 5.19 49.11
CA LEU A 416 7.66 3.93 49.85
C LEU A 416 9.06 3.67 50.43
N LEU A 417 10.11 3.89 49.64
CA LEU A 417 11.50 3.69 50.06
C LEU A 417 11.88 4.66 51.20
N ILE A 418 11.47 5.93 51.11
CA ILE A 418 11.66 6.94 52.16
C ILE A 418 10.91 6.55 53.44
N SER A 419 9.68 6.04 53.34
CA SER A 419 8.92 5.56 54.51
C SER A 419 9.61 4.37 55.19
N GLN A 420 10.01 3.36 54.41
CA GLN A 420 10.67 2.16 54.91
C GLN A 420 11.99 2.49 55.61
N TYR A 421 12.85 3.29 54.98
CA TYR A 421 14.11 3.72 55.60
C TYR A 421 13.89 4.68 56.77
N SER A 422 12.81 5.48 56.79
CA SER A 422 12.45 6.30 57.95
C SER A 422 12.12 5.44 59.17
N GLU A 423 11.32 4.39 59.01
CA GLU A 423 10.97 3.43 60.08
C GLU A 423 12.20 2.68 60.59
N VAL A 424 13.09 2.25 59.68
CA VAL A 424 14.36 1.58 60.02
C VAL A 424 15.30 2.51 60.80
N PHE A 425 15.49 3.75 60.37
CA PHE A 425 16.35 4.73 61.04
C PHE A 425 15.81 5.14 62.40
N GLU A 426 14.49 5.35 62.51
CA GLU A 426 13.82 5.65 63.78
C GLU A 426 14.07 4.55 64.80
N LYS A 427 13.87 3.28 64.39
CA LYS A 427 14.14 2.11 65.23
C LYS A 427 15.61 2.03 65.66
N ILE A 428 16.56 2.14 64.72
CA ILE A 428 18.01 2.05 65.01
C ILE A 428 18.44 3.11 66.03
N VAL A 429 17.95 4.35 65.90
CA VAL A 429 18.37 5.45 66.77
C VAL A 429 17.61 5.45 68.11
N GLU A 430 16.37 4.97 68.18
CA GLU A 430 15.66 4.78 69.46
C GLU A 430 16.19 3.59 70.27
N GLU A 431 16.52 2.45 69.65
CA GLU A 431 17.02 1.25 70.35
C GLU A 431 18.47 1.37 70.89
N ASP A 432 19.23 2.40 70.49
CA ASP A 432 20.63 2.58 70.93
C ASP A 432 20.77 2.91 72.43
N GLU A 433 21.56 2.13 73.15
CA GLU A 433 21.92 2.36 74.56
C GLU A 433 22.87 3.56 74.75
N CYS A 434 23.40 4.11 73.64
CA CYS A 434 24.42 5.15 73.58
C CYS A 434 25.71 4.73 74.32
N MET A 435 26.23 3.56 73.93
CA MET A 435 27.46 2.96 74.44
C MET A 435 28.49 2.72 73.32
N PRO A 436 29.81 2.78 73.58
CA PRO A 436 30.83 2.55 72.56
C PRO A 436 30.73 1.14 71.96
N MET A 437 30.73 1.05 70.62
CA MET A 437 30.67 -0.24 69.91
C MET A 437 31.93 -1.08 70.14
N THR A 438 31.78 -2.39 70.24
CA THR A 438 32.89 -3.35 70.18
C THR A 438 32.81 -4.20 68.91
N VAL A 439 33.97 -4.60 68.38
CA VAL A 439 34.09 -5.59 67.30
C VAL A 439 35.01 -6.73 67.74
N GLU A 440 34.58 -7.96 67.50
CA GLU A 440 35.24 -9.19 67.99
C GLU A 440 36.34 -9.67 67.03
N ASN A 441 36.33 -9.23 65.77
CA ASN A 441 37.24 -9.72 64.73
C ASN A 441 37.52 -8.71 63.61
N ALA A 442 38.46 -9.07 62.73
CA ALA A 442 38.94 -8.26 61.62
C ALA A 442 38.03 -8.24 60.38
N ASP A 443 36.91 -8.98 60.39
CA ASP A 443 35.90 -8.97 59.33
C ASP A 443 34.75 -8.00 59.69
N GLU A 444 34.27 -8.00 60.93
CA GLU A 444 33.37 -6.96 61.47
C GLU A 444 33.98 -5.56 61.37
N LEU A 445 35.26 -5.43 61.72
CA LEU A 445 35.99 -4.17 61.52
C LEU A 445 36.04 -3.76 60.05
N ARG A 446 36.08 -4.73 59.11
CA ARG A 446 36.09 -4.46 57.67
C ARG A 446 34.73 -3.99 57.16
N GLU A 447 33.63 -4.53 57.68
CA GLU A 447 32.27 -4.02 57.39
C GLU A 447 32.14 -2.56 57.87
N VAL A 448 32.56 -2.26 59.11
CA VAL A 448 32.56 -0.88 59.63
C VAL A 448 33.44 0.05 58.79
N MET A 449 34.61 -0.41 58.34
CA MET A 449 35.50 0.34 57.44
C MET A 449 34.92 0.53 56.03
N GLN A 450 34.06 -0.36 55.54
CA GLN A 450 33.48 -0.26 54.20
C GLN A 450 32.56 0.96 54.06
N TYR A 451 31.80 1.29 55.12
CA TYR A 451 30.76 2.33 55.08
C TYR A 451 31.11 3.62 55.84
N THR A 452 32.24 3.67 56.55
CA THR A 452 32.69 4.86 57.31
C THR A 452 34.11 5.28 56.95
N ARG A 453 34.50 6.53 57.23
CA ARG A 453 35.91 6.98 57.15
C ARG A 453 36.81 6.41 58.25
N PHE A 454 36.30 5.60 59.20
CA PHE A 454 37.11 5.12 60.31
C PHE A 454 38.27 4.22 59.81
N ARG A 455 39.52 4.62 60.03
CA ARG A 455 40.72 3.88 59.60
C ARG A 455 41.71 3.77 60.77
N PRO A 456 41.63 2.71 61.59
CA PRO A 456 42.52 2.54 62.72
C PRO A 456 43.93 2.15 62.26
N ASP A 457 44.96 2.81 62.81
CA ASP A 457 46.35 2.55 62.44
C ASP A 457 46.83 1.15 62.81
N ARG A 458 47.82 0.66 62.05
CA ARG A 458 48.47 -0.64 62.32
C ARG A 458 49.10 -0.73 63.71
N GLU A 459 49.49 0.39 64.32
CA GLU A 459 49.91 0.41 65.73
C GLU A 459 48.73 0.38 66.70
N PHE A 460 47.65 1.12 66.42
CA PHE A 460 46.45 1.11 67.25
C PHE A 460 45.85 -0.30 67.37
N LEU A 461 45.77 -1.02 66.24
CA LEU A 461 45.31 -2.42 66.20
C LEU A 461 46.25 -3.37 66.96
N LYS A 462 47.57 -3.19 66.84
CA LYS A 462 48.56 -3.99 67.59
C LYS A 462 48.55 -3.75 69.10
N ARG A 463 48.20 -2.53 69.55
CA ARG A 463 48.21 -2.16 70.97
C ARG A 463 46.96 -2.62 71.72
N HIS A 464 45.80 -2.67 71.05
CA HIS A 464 44.52 -2.99 71.70
C HIS A 464 44.01 -4.42 71.42
N GLY A 465 44.37 -5.00 70.26
CA GLY A 465 43.89 -6.34 69.88
C GLY A 465 42.38 -6.40 69.60
N PHE A 466 41.81 -7.60 69.76
CA PHE A 466 40.37 -7.85 69.75
C PHE A 466 39.96 -8.52 71.08
N PRO A 467 38.76 -8.24 71.63
CA PRO A 467 37.73 -7.34 71.10
C PRO A 467 38.13 -5.86 71.15
N LEU A 468 37.92 -5.16 70.04
CA LEU A 468 38.34 -3.77 69.88
C LEU A 468 37.16 -2.84 70.16
N ARG A 469 37.30 -1.92 71.12
CA ARG A 469 36.33 -0.86 71.36
C ARG A 469 36.54 0.31 70.40
N LEU A 470 35.49 0.68 69.70
CA LEU A 470 35.41 1.81 68.77
C LEU A 470 34.86 3.06 69.51
N PRO A 471 35.14 4.28 69.04
CA PRO A 471 34.75 5.50 69.75
C PRO A 471 33.26 5.87 69.61
N PHE A 472 32.57 5.37 68.58
CA PHE A 472 31.15 5.61 68.31
C PHE A 472 30.27 4.44 68.76
N SER A 473 28.97 4.68 69.00
CA SER A 473 27.99 3.60 69.18
C SER A 473 27.60 2.94 67.85
N LYS A 474 26.90 1.80 67.93
CA LYS A 474 26.51 0.99 66.76
C LYS A 474 25.61 1.75 65.76
N VAL A 475 24.91 2.79 66.21
CA VAL A 475 24.08 3.66 65.35
C VAL A 475 24.87 4.23 64.18
N PHE A 476 26.05 4.81 64.43
CA PHE A 476 26.81 5.52 63.41
C PHE A 476 27.13 4.66 62.16
N PRO A 477 27.86 3.52 62.28
CA PRO A 477 28.18 2.70 61.11
C PRO A 477 26.93 2.05 60.49
N THR A 478 25.91 1.72 61.29
CA THR A 478 24.65 1.14 60.79
C THR A 478 23.91 2.15 59.91
N CYS A 479 23.72 3.39 60.37
CA CYS A 479 23.13 4.46 59.57
C CYS A 479 23.98 4.80 58.34
N CYS A 480 25.31 4.80 58.41
CA CYS A 480 26.17 5.02 57.24
C CYS A 480 25.97 3.93 56.16
N ARG A 481 25.93 2.66 56.56
CA ARG A 481 25.61 1.54 55.67
C ARG A 481 24.22 1.69 55.07
N ASP A 482 23.23 2.04 55.89
CA ASP A 482 21.83 2.06 55.46
C ASP A 482 21.51 3.30 54.60
N VAL A 483 22.20 4.44 54.78
CA VAL A 483 22.19 5.56 53.80
C VAL A 483 22.77 5.09 52.45
N SER A 484 23.88 4.34 52.47
CA SER A 484 24.50 3.82 51.23
C SER A 484 23.56 2.86 50.50
N GLY A 485 22.89 1.96 51.23
CA GLY A 485 21.86 1.07 50.69
C GLY A 485 20.66 1.83 50.11
N PHE A 486 20.14 2.84 50.82
CA PHE A 486 19.06 3.70 50.35
C PHE A 486 19.39 4.41 49.04
N VAL A 487 20.58 5.05 48.95
CA VAL A 487 21.05 5.72 47.72
C VAL A 487 21.16 4.74 46.56
N HIS A 488 21.68 3.54 46.79
CA HIS A 488 21.82 2.53 45.73
C HIS A 488 20.46 2.03 45.22
N GLN A 489 19.53 1.68 46.11
CA GLN A 489 18.18 1.22 45.75
C GLN A 489 17.39 2.33 45.03
N PHE A 490 17.52 3.59 45.46
CA PHE A 490 16.90 4.72 44.76
C PHE A 490 17.38 4.85 43.31
N TYR A 491 18.70 4.78 43.07
CA TYR A 491 19.25 4.84 41.71
C TYR A 491 18.96 3.58 40.87
N GLN A 492 18.72 2.41 41.48
CA GLN A 492 18.29 1.19 40.77
C GLN A 492 16.96 1.38 40.01
N PHE A 493 16.03 2.16 40.56
CA PHE A 493 14.82 2.55 39.82
C PHE A 493 15.16 3.59 38.73
N ALA A 494 16.02 4.57 39.01
CA ALA A 494 16.41 5.62 38.07
C ALA A 494 17.25 5.13 36.86
N GLU A 495 17.81 3.92 36.88
CA GLU A 495 18.53 3.36 35.74
C GLU A 495 17.62 3.18 34.51
N GLY A 496 18.01 3.76 33.37
CA GLY A 496 17.23 3.77 32.12
C GLY A 496 16.29 4.97 31.95
N PHE A 497 16.41 6.01 32.79
CA PHE A 497 15.48 7.13 32.88
C PHE A 497 16.06 8.49 32.42
N SER A 498 16.66 8.51 31.23
CA SER A 498 17.51 9.61 30.73
C SER A 498 16.91 11.02 30.76
N GLN A 499 15.58 11.18 30.72
CA GLN A 499 14.93 12.48 30.53
C GLN A 499 14.72 13.31 31.82
N THR A 500 14.62 12.69 33.01
CA THR A 500 14.20 13.38 34.26
C THR A 500 15.18 13.29 35.43
N HIS A 501 16.39 12.73 35.22
CA HIS A 501 17.42 12.58 36.26
C HIS A 501 17.67 13.83 37.13
N GLY A 502 17.54 15.02 36.54
CA GLY A 502 17.76 16.27 37.25
C GLY A 502 16.76 16.57 38.39
N GLU A 503 15.55 16.02 38.32
CA GLU A 503 14.54 16.11 39.38
C GLU A 503 14.72 14.97 40.40
N MET A 504 15.11 13.78 39.91
CA MET A 504 15.44 12.60 40.74
C MET A 504 16.56 12.93 41.74
N ASP A 505 17.60 13.61 41.28
CA ASP A 505 18.71 14.11 42.12
C ASP A 505 18.23 15.00 43.28
N ASP A 506 17.31 15.93 43.00
CA ASP A 506 16.80 16.87 44.01
C ASP A 506 15.80 16.20 44.96
N ILE A 507 15.06 15.17 44.52
CA ILE A 507 14.24 14.32 45.38
C ILE A 507 15.15 13.51 46.32
N LEU A 508 16.16 12.83 45.79
CA LEU A 508 17.10 12.04 46.58
C LEU A 508 17.85 12.88 47.61
N LYS A 509 18.34 14.06 47.21
CA LYS A 509 19.00 14.99 48.12
C LYS A 509 18.08 15.37 49.29
N LYS A 510 16.82 15.74 49.01
CA LYS A 510 15.81 16.08 50.03
C LYS A 510 15.51 14.88 50.94
N ALA A 511 15.48 13.67 50.38
CA ALA A 511 15.26 12.44 51.14
C ALA A 511 16.41 12.14 52.12
N VAL A 512 17.67 12.22 51.67
CA VAL A 512 18.85 12.03 52.53
C VAL A 512 18.92 13.12 53.62
N ASP A 513 18.69 14.39 53.26
CA ASP A 513 18.55 15.47 54.25
C ASP A 513 17.42 15.17 55.26
N SER A 514 16.27 14.65 54.81
CA SER A 514 15.14 14.33 55.69
C SER A 514 15.43 13.18 56.65
N LEU A 515 16.06 12.09 56.18
CA LEU A 515 16.45 10.95 57.04
C LEU A 515 17.47 11.39 58.09
N LEU A 516 18.51 12.12 57.69
CA LEU A 516 19.57 12.58 58.60
C LEU A 516 19.06 13.63 59.61
N ILE A 517 18.24 14.60 59.17
CA ILE A 517 17.76 15.68 60.06
C ILE A 517 16.59 15.21 60.93
N GLN A 518 15.55 14.62 60.32
CA GLN A 518 14.28 14.36 61.02
C GLN A 518 14.26 13.02 61.77
N LYS A 519 15.09 12.04 61.39
CA LYS A 519 15.16 10.73 62.05
C LYS A 519 16.44 10.57 62.87
N VAL A 520 17.63 10.81 62.32
CA VAL A 520 18.87 10.73 63.12
C VAL A 520 18.98 11.90 64.11
N ASN A 521 19.13 13.12 63.62
CA ASN A 521 19.49 14.26 64.47
C ASN A 521 18.39 14.62 65.48
N ALA A 522 17.12 14.57 65.09
CA ALA A 522 16.01 14.88 66.00
C ALA A 522 15.89 13.89 67.17
N ILE A 523 16.14 12.59 66.95
CA ILE A 523 16.07 11.57 68.01
C ILE A 523 17.32 11.63 68.90
N LEU A 524 18.51 11.90 68.34
CA LEU A 524 19.69 12.19 69.15
C LEU A 524 19.52 13.45 70.01
N LEU A 525 18.93 14.53 69.46
CA LEU A 525 18.59 15.75 70.21
C LEU A 525 17.57 15.50 71.33
N LYS A 526 16.62 14.58 71.13
CA LYS A 526 15.70 14.09 72.19
C LYS A 526 16.48 13.30 73.27
N LYS A 527 17.42 12.42 72.89
CA LYS A 527 18.25 11.66 73.84
C LYS A 527 19.24 12.52 74.65
N LEU A 528 19.65 13.70 74.15
CA LEU A 528 20.43 14.69 74.92
C LEU A 528 19.71 15.25 76.16
N GLN A 529 18.41 14.98 76.33
CA GLN A 529 17.67 15.30 77.56
C GLN A 529 17.96 14.33 78.73
N SER A 530 18.77 13.28 78.52
CA SER A 530 19.26 12.40 79.58
C SER A 530 19.97 13.19 80.70
N THR A 531 20.05 12.59 81.89
CA THR A 531 20.89 13.04 83.00
C THR A 531 22.22 12.28 83.07
N ASN A 532 22.38 11.20 82.31
CA ASN A 532 23.59 10.39 82.32
C ASN A 532 24.69 10.99 81.42
N LEU A 533 25.73 11.53 82.06
CA LEU A 533 26.87 12.15 81.39
C LEU A 533 27.56 11.22 80.38
N SER A 534 27.66 9.90 80.63
CA SER A 534 28.34 8.98 79.70
C SER A 534 27.58 8.82 78.38
N GLN A 535 26.24 8.78 78.43
CA GLN A 535 25.40 8.73 77.24
C GLN A 535 25.50 10.03 76.44
N ILE A 536 25.53 11.19 77.11
CA ILE A 536 25.63 12.50 76.46
C ILE A 536 26.98 12.65 75.76
N VAL A 537 28.08 12.24 76.40
CA VAL A 537 29.41 12.17 75.77
C VAL A 537 29.37 11.25 74.54
N GLN A 538 28.75 10.06 74.63
CA GLN A 538 28.66 9.16 73.48
C GLN A 538 27.79 9.71 72.34
N ILE A 539 26.71 10.42 72.65
CA ILE A 539 25.85 11.09 71.65
C ILE A 539 26.63 12.21 70.95
N ILE A 540 27.46 12.98 71.68
CA ILE A 540 28.33 14.02 71.08
C ILE A 540 29.34 13.40 70.12
N ILE A 541 30.03 12.33 70.54
CA ILE A 541 30.99 11.62 69.67
C ILE A 541 30.26 11.09 68.42
N ASN A 542 29.06 10.52 68.57
CA ASN A 542 28.26 10.08 67.43
C ASN A 542 27.89 11.24 66.48
N ILE A 543 27.49 12.40 67.02
CA ILE A 543 27.17 13.61 66.23
C ILE A 543 28.41 14.12 65.48
N GLU A 544 29.58 14.13 66.11
CA GLU A 544 30.85 14.53 65.47
C GLU A 544 31.23 13.58 64.32
N TYR A 545 31.03 12.27 64.50
CA TYR A 545 31.20 11.29 63.43
C TYR A 545 30.17 11.43 62.30
N PHE A 546 28.91 11.79 62.59
CA PHE A 546 27.92 12.11 61.56
C PHE A 546 28.27 13.40 60.79
N GLU A 547 28.61 14.48 61.49
CA GLU A 547 29.01 15.78 60.91
C GLU A 547 30.20 15.62 59.94
N SER A 548 31.23 14.90 60.37
CA SER A 548 32.43 14.62 59.57
C SER A 548 32.21 13.64 58.41
N THR A 549 31.08 12.90 58.39
CA THR A 549 30.71 11.94 57.34
C THR A 549 29.66 12.50 56.36
N CYS A 550 29.00 13.61 56.66
CA CYS A 550 28.10 14.28 55.69
C CYS A 550 28.78 14.58 54.33
N PRO A 551 30.06 15.00 54.25
CA PRO A 551 30.78 15.14 52.98
C PRO A 551 30.97 13.82 52.20
N ASP A 552 30.96 12.65 52.85
CA ASP A 552 30.98 11.35 52.16
C ASP A 552 29.65 11.05 51.51
N PHE A 553 28.53 11.37 52.17
CA PHE A 553 27.21 11.27 51.56
C PHE A 553 27.07 12.25 50.38
N GLU A 554 27.65 13.45 50.47
CA GLU A 554 27.76 14.38 49.34
C GLU A 554 28.58 13.79 48.18
N MET A 555 29.73 13.17 48.44
CA MET A 555 30.54 12.49 47.41
C MET A 555 29.83 11.26 46.82
N LEU A 556 29.20 10.41 47.64
CA LEU A 556 28.45 9.24 47.19
C LEU A 556 27.31 9.63 46.24
N LEU A 557 26.59 10.71 46.57
CA LEU A 557 25.56 11.30 45.71
C LEU A 557 26.15 11.94 44.43
N MET A 558 27.42 12.34 44.41
CA MET A 558 28.11 12.78 43.18
C MET A 558 28.61 11.60 42.34
N GLU A 559 29.11 10.53 42.94
CA GLU A 559 29.67 9.36 42.25
C GLU A 559 28.57 8.46 41.66
N THR A 560 27.40 8.37 42.30
CA THR A 560 26.27 7.55 41.83
C THR A 560 25.40 8.28 40.78
N ARG A 561 25.71 9.55 40.46
CA ARG A 561 24.99 10.32 39.44
C ARG A 561 25.28 9.84 38.02
N SER A 562 24.22 9.56 37.27
CA SER A 562 24.28 9.16 35.86
C SER A 562 24.82 10.23 34.91
N PHE A 563 24.73 11.52 35.28
CA PHE A 563 25.15 12.64 34.43
C PHE A 563 26.04 13.64 35.16
N HIS A 564 27.07 14.12 34.45
CA HIS A 564 28.05 15.10 34.95
C HIS A 564 27.44 16.52 35.02
N ARG A 565 26.44 16.73 35.89
CA ARG A 565 26.00 18.08 36.29
C ARG A 565 27.08 18.70 37.18
N SER A 566 27.73 19.75 36.67
CA SER A 566 28.79 20.52 37.38
C SER A 566 28.27 21.38 38.53
N GLY A 567 27.57 20.77 39.49
CA GLY A 567 27.00 21.43 40.67
C GLY A 567 27.28 20.63 41.94
N ARG A 568 27.94 21.27 42.92
CA ARG A 568 28.20 20.66 44.22
C ARG A 568 26.90 20.33 44.94
N ILE A 569 26.85 19.14 45.53
CA ILE A 569 25.80 18.72 46.45
C ILE A 569 26.27 19.15 47.84
N ASN A 570 25.50 20.04 48.48
CA ASN A 570 25.70 20.44 49.87
C ASN A 570 24.45 20.04 50.66
N LEU A 571 24.57 19.11 51.60
CA LEU A 571 23.50 18.68 52.49
C LEU A 571 23.24 19.74 53.58
N LYS A 572 21.99 19.89 53.99
CA LYS A 572 21.60 20.67 55.17
C LYS A 572 21.90 19.94 56.48
N ALA A 573 22.02 18.60 56.41
CA ALA A 573 22.38 17.76 57.55
C ALA A 573 23.65 18.26 58.25
N THR A 574 24.71 18.60 57.50
CA THR A 574 26.02 19.05 58.00
C THR A 574 25.91 20.21 58.99
N SER A 575 25.23 21.31 58.62
CA SER A 575 25.03 22.46 59.50
C SER A 575 24.10 22.17 60.68
N THR A 576 23.20 21.21 60.52
CA THR A 576 22.22 20.84 61.56
C THR A 576 22.87 19.98 62.65
N PHE A 577 23.77 19.07 62.27
CA PHE A 577 24.64 18.34 63.21
C PHE A 577 25.58 19.31 63.93
N GLU A 578 26.20 20.28 63.23
CA GLU A 578 27.07 21.28 63.87
C GLU A 578 26.33 22.11 64.93
N GLU A 579 25.13 22.60 64.63
CA GLU A 579 24.29 23.32 65.61
C GLU A 579 23.90 22.43 66.80
N THR A 580 23.69 21.13 66.54
CA THR A 580 23.33 20.14 67.57
C THR A 580 24.52 19.77 68.45
N ARG A 581 25.75 19.68 67.89
CA ARG A 581 26.99 19.48 68.65
C ARG A 581 27.22 20.63 69.63
N ARG A 582 27.12 21.89 69.18
CA ARG A 582 27.23 23.09 70.04
C ARG A 582 26.22 23.10 71.19
N LYS A 583 24.98 22.65 70.96
CA LYS A 583 23.94 22.49 72.01
C LYS A 583 24.31 21.39 73.01
N ALA A 584 24.83 20.28 72.51
CA ALA A 584 25.24 19.14 73.32
C ALA A 584 26.48 19.44 74.19
N GLU A 585 27.49 20.11 73.62
CA GLU A 585 28.66 20.66 74.32
C GLU A 585 28.21 21.54 75.50
N LYS A 586 27.32 22.51 75.25
CA LYS A 586 26.74 23.36 76.31
C LYS A 586 26.01 22.54 77.38
N ARG A 587 25.28 21.49 76.98
CA ARG A 587 24.56 20.61 77.90
C ARG A 587 25.50 19.80 78.83
N ILE A 588 26.70 19.44 78.36
CA ILE A 588 27.74 18.87 79.24
C ILE A 588 28.18 19.90 80.29
N PHE A 589 28.50 21.14 79.89
CA PHE A 589 28.91 22.17 80.85
C PHE A 589 27.82 22.45 81.90
N GLU A 590 26.54 22.51 81.49
CA GLU A 590 25.41 22.65 82.42
C GLU A 590 25.34 21.51 83.44
N LEU A 591 25.51 20.26 83.01
CA LEU A 591 25.44 19.09 83.90
C LEU A 591 26.68 18.94 84.79
N VAL A 592 27.87 19.24 84.27
CA VAL A 592 29.11 19.24 85.07
C VAL A 592 29.06 20.33 86.13
N ASN A 593 28.62 21.54 85.78
CA ASN A 593 28.45 22.62 86.75
C ASN A 593 27.38 22.27 87.79
N SER A 594 26.17 21.84 87.36
CA SER A 594 25.12 21.39 88.29
C SER A 594 25.59 20.30 89.25
N LYS A 595 26.48 19.39 88.81
CA LYS A 595 27.02 18.34 89.66
C LYS A 595 28.14 18.84 90.59
N LEU A 596 28.92 19.83 90.17
CA LEU A 596 29.86 20.53 91.04
C LEU A 596 29.12 21.36 92.10
N ASP A 597 28.04 22.04 91.73
CA ASP A 597 27.17 22.78 92.64
C ASP A 597 26.55 21.84 93.70
N GLU A 598 26.01 20.68 93.29
CA GLU A 598 25.57 19.62 94.22
C GLU A 598 26.68 19.16 95.19
N PHE A 599 27.93 19.05 94.73
CA PHE A 599 29.05 18.69 95.61
C PHE A 599 29.47 19.83 96.55
N LEU A 600 29.31 21.09 96.12
CA LEU A 600 29.59 22.27 96.94
C LEU A 600 28.52 22.49 98.02
N GLU A 601 27.25 22.27 97.69
CA GLU A 601 26.13 22.29 98.66
C GLU A 601 26.25 21.19 99.73
N LEU A 602 26.93 20.07 99.42
CA LEU A 602 27.23 18.99 100.38
C LEU A 602 28.45 19.27 101.28
N SER A 603 29.14 20.40 101.10
CA SER A 603 30.24 20.81 101.99
C SER A 603 29.73 21.67 103.14
N ASP A 604 29.51 21.05 104.31
CA ASP A 604 29.38 21.76 105.59
C ASP A 604 30.71 22.47 105.92
N PHE A 605 30.87 23.71 105.44
CA PHE A 605 31.93 24.60 105.89
C PHE A 605 31.60 25.12 107.30
N GLU A 606 32.37 24.73 108.31
CA GLU A 606 32.28 25.33 109.65
C GLU A 606 32.67 26.82 109.58
N TRP A 607 31.75 27.68 110.00
CA TRP A 607 31.75 29.14 109.93
C TRP A 607 32.61 29.78 111.04
#